data_AF-A0A4R1PND5-F1
#
_entry.id   AF-A0A4R1PND5-F1
#
_cell.length_a   1.000
_cell.length_b   1.000
_cell.length_c   1.000
_cell.angle_alpha   90.00
_cell.angle_beta   90.00
_cell.angle_gamma   90.00
#
_symmetry.space_group_name_H-M   'P 1'
#
loop_
_entity.id
_entity.type
_entity.pdbx_description
1 polymer ?
#
loop_
_entity_poly.entity_id
_entity_poly.type
_entity_poly.pdbx_seq_one_letter_code
_entity_poly.pdbx_strand_id
1 'polypeptide(L)'
;MVINKNGKTSRAESRILARFSGAIAAKKKNITFNINEELLERLDTVAAMFSANDGNTTRTDIIEDALTSYIETAEDFFEEQNLKEDQDITSYTNPDDDTAVFPAINDNFSSIFIADQEWRYVRVAESRRNKIKYIALYRGAPISAITHYAEVIDVSDQIPEKDNKRVIKVKEPVPLPHSVELGNITVQSVRKLFYTKLNQLKAVATVEELLYMK
;
A
#
# COMPACT_ATOMS: atom_id res chain seq x y z
N MET A 1 8.41 37.08 -24.30
CA MET A 1 8.83 38.41 -23.80
C MET A 1 7.79 39.41 -24.28
N VAL A 2 6.90 39.90 -23.41
CA VAL A 2 5.94 40.95 -23.74
C VAL A 2 6.15 42.06 -22.72
N ILE A 3 6.53 43.25 -23.20
CA ILE A 3 6.98 44.38 -22.38
C ILE A 3 5.87 45.44 -22.42
N ASN A 4 5.37 45.85 -21.25
CA ASN A 4 4.46 47.00 -21.11
C ASN A 4 5.28 48.30 -20.98
N LYS A 5 4.73 49.41 -21.49
CA LYS A 5 5.30 50.76 -21.67
C LYS A 5 5.87 51.47 -20.43
N ASN A 6 5.79 50.89 -19.23
CA ASN A 6 6.26 51.54 -18.00
C ASN A 6 7.42 50.83 -17.27
N GLY A 7 8.03 49.78 -17.86
CA GLY A 7 9.31 49.24 -17.38
C GLY A 7 9.35 48.68 -15.94
N LYS A 8 8.22 48.55 -15.25
CA LYS A 8 8.10 47.93 -13.93
C LYS A 8 7.09 46.81 -13.99
N THR A 9 7.58 45.58 -13.93
CA THR A 9 6.75 44.39 -13.69
C THR A 9 6.15 44.50 -12.29
N SER A 10 4.82 44.52 -12.21
CA SER A 10 4.13 44.41 -10.92
C SER A 10 4.48 43.08 -10.27
N ARG A 11 4.63 43.04 -8.93
CA ARG A 11 4.83 41.80 -8.17
C ARG A 11 3.74 40.77 -8.44
N ALA A 12 2.54 41.22 -8.83
CA ALA A 12 1.46 40.37 -9.31
C ALA A 12 1.72 39.80 -10.71
N GLU A 13 2.19 40.60 -11.66
CA GLU A 13 2.53 40.16 -13.03
C GLU A 13 3.67 39.15 -13.02
N SER A 14 4.70 39.35 -12.19
CA SER A 14 5.79 38.37 -12.02
C SER A 14 5.30 37.03 -11.48
N ARG A 15 4.35 37.03 -10.54
CA ARG A 15 3.75 35.80 -9.99
C ARG A 15 2.84 35.10 -10.99
N ILE A 16 2.12 35.86 -11.81
CA ILE A 16 1.29 35.33 -12.89
C ILE A 16 2.17 34.70 -13.98
N LEU A 17 3.25 35.36 -14.38
CA LEU A 17 4.24 34.81 -15.32
C LEU A 17 4.91 33.54 -14.79
N ALA A 18 5.27 33.48 -13.50
CA ALA A 18 5.83 32.27 -12.89
C ALA A 18 4.84 31.10 -12.95
N ARG A 19 3.55 31.34 -12.67
CA ARG A 19 2.47 30.34 -12.77
C ARG A 19 2.19 29.92 -14.21
N PHE A 20 2.35 30.83 -15.17
CA PHE A 20 2.17 30.56 -16.60
C PHE A 20 3.38 29.84 -17.22
N SER A 21 4.59 30.09 -16.70
CA SER A 21 5.83 29.49 -17.18
C SER A 21 6.01 28.01 -16.85
N GLY A 22 5.05 27.40 -16.17
CA GLY A 22 5.01 25.94 -16.01
C GLY A 22 6.20 25.39 -15.22
N ALA A 23 6.75 26.13 -14.24
CA ALA A 23 7.51 25.48 -13.19
C ALA A 23 6.57 24.46 -12.53
N ILE A 24 6.80 23.18 -12.79
CA ILE A 24 6.00 22.08 -12.28
C ILE A 24 6.17 22.08 -10.76
N ALA A 25 5.32 22.84 -10.07
CA ALA A 25 5.23 22.78 -8.64
C ALA A 25 4.85 21.33 -8.29
N ALA A 26 5.67 20.69 -7.45
CA ALA A 26 5.40 19.35 -6.96
C ALA A 26 3.94 19.28 -6.46
N LYS A 27 3.23 18.23 -6.88
CA LYS A 27 1.80 18.05 -6.59
C LYS A 27 1.61 17.79 -5.10
N LYS A 28 1.51 18.86 -4.29
CA LYS A 28 1.21 18.78 -2.86
C LYS A 28 -0.23 18.27 -2.67
N LYS A 29 -0.39 17.23 -1.87
CA LYS A 29 -1.71 16.73 -1.43
C LYS A 29 -1.92 17.15 0.02
N ASN A 30 -3.08 17.70 0.33
CA ASN A 30 -3.42 18.08 1.70
C ASN A 30 -3.93 16.86 2.47
N ILE A 31 -3.48 16.71 3.72
CA ILE A 31 -3.88 15.65 4.63
C ILE A 31 -4.46 16.30 5.89
N THR A 32 -5.60 15.81 6.37
CA THR A 32 -6.21 16.25 7.64
C THR A 32 -5.80 15.27 8.74
N PHE A 33 -5.34 15.81 9.86
CA PHE A 33 -4.99 15.03 11.06
C PHE A 33 -5.68 15.63 12.28
N ASN A 34 -5.90 14.79 13.30
CA ASN A 34 -6.42 15.21 14.60
C ASN A 34 -5.26 15.19 15.60
N ILE A 35 -5.03 16.31 16.29
CA ILE A 35 -3.95 16.46 17.28
C ILE A 35 -4.60 16.83 18.61
N ASN A 36 -4.11 16.23 19.69
CA ASN A 36 -4.58 16.58 21.03
C ASN A 36 -4.09 17.98 21.45
N GLU A 37 -4.79 18.57 22.41
CA GLU A 37 -4.52 19.95 22.86
C GLU A 37 -3.08 20.12 23.39
N GLU A 38 -2.60 19.16 24.18
CA GLU A 38 -1.25 19.18 24.75
C GLU A 38 -0.13 19.25 23.68
N LEU A 39 -0.24 18.45 22.62
CA LEU A 39 0.77 18.43 21.57
C LEU A 39 0.70 19.71 20.72
N LEU A 40 -0.49 20.28 20.54
CA LEU A 40 -0.66 21.56 19.86
C LEU A 40 0.02 22.69 20.62
N GLU A 41 -0.16 22.76 21.95
CA GLU A 41 0.52 23.75 22.80
C GLU A 41 2.04 23.63 22.74
N ARG A 42 2.56 22.40 22.74
CA ARG A 42 4.00 22.14 22.60
C ARG A 42 4.52 22.59 21.24
N LEU A 43 3.78 22.31 20.16
CA LEU A 43 4.13 22.75 18.81
C LEU A 43 4.16 24.28 18.71
N ASP A 44 3.20 24.96 19.32
CA ASP A 44 3.14 26.43 19.36
C ASP A 44 4.34 27.04 20.05
N THR A 45 4.71 26.47 21.18
CA THR A 45 5.86 26.92 21.95
C THR A 45 7.13 26.81 21.12
N VAL A 46 7.32 25.68 20.44
CA VAL A 46 8.48 25.44 19.57
C VAL A 46 8.48 26.37 18.36
N ALA A 47 7.33 26.57 17.71
CA ALA A 47 7.17 27.51 16.60
C ALA A 47 7.54 28.94 17.00
N ALA A 48 7.09 29.39 18.17
CA ALA A 48 7.42 30.70 18.71
C ALA A 48 8.92 30.86 18.97
N MET A 49 9.58 29.85 19.53
CA MET A 49 11.02 29.89 19.77
C MET A 49 11.82 29.97 18.47
N PHE A 50 11.47 29.20 17.44
CA PHE A 50 12.14 29.27 16.14
C PHE A 50 11.86 30.59 15.42
N SER A 51 10.59 31.02 15.38
CA SER A 51 10.20 32.33 14.83
C SER A 51 10.92 33.50 15.51
N ALA A 52 11.23 33.41 16.80
CA ALA A 52 12.00 34.45 17.48
C ALA A 52 13.44 34.58 16.94
N ASN A 53 13.98 33.53 16.32
CA ASN A 53 15.34 33.47 15.80
C ASN A 53 15.38 33.69 14.27
N ASP A 54 14.47 33.08 13.52
CA ASP A 54 14.44 33.12 12.04
C ASP A 54 13.36 34.03 11.44
N GLY A 55 12.39 34.46 12.24
CA GLY A 55 11.32 35.39 11.86
C GLY A 55 10.17 34.81 11.03
N ASN A 56 10.16 33.52 10.68
CA ASN A 56 9.17 32.99 9.74
C ASN A 56 8.78 31.52 9.93
N THR A 57 9.36 30.79 10.89
CA THR A 57 9.02 29.37 11.10
C THR A 57 7.60 29.21 11.65
N THR A 58 6.74 28.55 10.88
CA THR A 58 5.37 28.24 11.25
C THR A 58 5.24 26.82 11.80
N ARG A 59 4.08 26.54 12.41
CA ARG A 59 3.68 25.18 12.80
C ARG A 59 3.78 24.20 11.64
N THR A 60 3.37 24.64 10.45
CA THR A 60 3.39 23.82 9.24
C THR A 60 4.82 23.47 8.84
N ASP A 61 5.74 24.42 8.91
CA ASP A 61 7.15 24.17 8.57
C ASP A 61 7.74 23.12 9.51
N ILE A 62 7.49 23.23 10.82
CA ILE A 62 7.95 22.23 11.79
C ILE A 62 7.35 20.85 11.53
N ILE A 63 6.07 20.78 11.14
CA ILE A 63 5.43 19.51 10.81
C ILE A 63 6.01 18.91 9.53
N GLU A 64 6.22 19.72 8.49
CA GLU A 64 6.85 19.29 7.24
C GLU A 64 8.28 18.79 7.51
N ASP A 65 9.06 19.51 8.31
CA ASP A 65 10.44 19.14 8.68
C ASP A 65 10.50 17.87 9.52
N ALA A 66 9.63 17.74 10.55
CA ALA A 66 9.58 16.56 11.40
C ALA A 66 9.18 15.31 10.59
N LEU A 67 8.21 15.45 9.67
CA LEU A 67 7.80 14.36 8.79
C LEU A 67 8.93 13.97 7.85
N THR A 68 9.58 14.95 7.21
CA THR A 68 10.69 14.73 6.29
C THR A 68 11.84 14.02 7.00
N SER A 69 12.28 14.55 8.14
CA SER A 69 13.36 13.99 8.93
C SER A 69 13.07 12.56 9.39
N TYR A 70 11.84 12.27 9.84
CA TYR A 70 11.47 10.93 10.24
C TYR A 70 11.45 9.95 9.06
N ILE A 71 10.95 10.38 7.90
CA ILE A 71 10.93 9.55 6.68
C ILE A 71 12.35 9.26 6.23
N GLU A 72 13.21 10.27 6.11
CA GLU A 72 14.62 10.10 5.71
C GLU A 72 15.36 9.17 6.67
N THR A 73 15.18 9.37 7.98
CA THR A 73 15.79 8.48 8.99
C THR A 73 15.28 7.05 8.87
N ALA A 74 13.99 6.87 8.56
CA ALA A 74 13.42 5.55 8.37
C ALA A 74 13.93 4.90 7.07
N GLU A 75 14.03 5.66 5.98
CA GLU A 75 14.59 5.22 4.70
C GLU A 75 16.04 4.75 4.88
N ASP A 76 16.88 5.57 5.52
CA ASP A 76 18.28 5.23 5.84
C ASP A 76 18.35 3.94 6.67
N PHE A 77 17.52 3.83 7.71
CA PHE A 77 17.44 2.62 8.54
C PHE A 77 17.05 1.39 7.70
N PHE A 78 16.07 1.52 6.81
CA PHE A 78 15.64 0.43 5.95
C PHE A 78 16.72 0.06 4.90
N GLU A 79 17.44 1.03 4.34
CA GLU A 79 18.57 0.77 3.45
C GLU A 79 19.69 0.00 4.16
N GLU A 80 20.05 0.39 5.39
CA GLU A 80 21.04 -0.31 6.22
C GLU A 80 20.63 -1.76 6.53
N GLN A 81 19.33 -1.98 6.79
CA GLN A 81 18.78 -3.32 6.99
C GLN A 81 18.55 -4.07 5.66
N ASN A 82 18.92 -3.50 4.51
CA ASN A 82 18.71 -4.03 3.18
C ASN A 82 17.22 -4.31 2.86
N LEU A 83 16.33 -3.59 3.54
CA LEU A 83 14.87 -3.58 3.36
C LEU A 83 14.52 -2.53 2.32
N LYS A 84 14.79 -2.81 1.05
CA LYS A 84 14.40 -1.89 -0.03
C LYS A 84 12.87 -1.85 -0.15
N GLU A 85 12.31 -0.65 -0.11
CA GLU A 85 10.97 -0.37 -0.66
C GLU A 85 11.01 -0.69 -2.15
N ASP A 86 10.63 -1.92 -2.51
CA ASP A 86 9.99 -2.10 -3.79
C ASP A 86 8.70 -1.26 -3.72
N GLN A 87 8.52 -0.35 -4.68
CA GLN A 87 7.25 0.34 -4.90
C GLN A 87 6.10 -0.64 -5.30
N ASP A 88 6.37 -1.94 -5.26
CA ASP A 88 5.41 -3.00 -5.02
C ASP A 88 5.63 -3.56 -3.60
N ILE A 89 4.60 -3.52 -2.74
CA ILE A 89 4.54 -4.09 -1.36
C ILE A 89 4.69 -5.64 -1.36
N THR A 90 5.37 -6.21 -2.35
CA THR A 90 5.59 -7.64 -2.54
C THR A 90 7.00 -8.09 -2.15
N SER A 91 7.95 -7.28 -1.68
CA SER A 91 9.35 -7.74 -1.54
C SER A 91 9.70 -8.62 -0.32
N TYR A 92 8.80 -8.86 0.65
CA TYR A 92 8.93 -10.00 1.59
C TYR A 92 8.38 -11.30 0.99
N THR A 93 8.70 -11.55 -0.27
CA THR A 93 8.25 -12.76 -0.96
C THR A 93 9.44 -13.56 -1.36
N ASN A 94 9.52 -14.76 -0.78
CA ASN A 94 10.50 -15.73 -1.19
C ASN A 94 10.30 -15.98 -2.70
N PRO A 95 11.37 -15.97 -3.52
CA PRO A 95 11.25 -16.24 -4.95
C PRO A 95 10.54 -17.56 -5.26
N ASP A 96 10.53 -18.49 -4.30
CA ASP A 96 9.91 -19.82 -4.35
C ASP A 96 8.44 -19.84 -3.90
N ASP A 97 7.88 -18.73 -3.43
CA ASP A 97 6.46 -18.68 -3.04
C ASP A 97 5.58 -18.93 -4.27
N ASP A 98 4.80 -20.00 -4.22
CA ASP A 98 3.96 -20.51 -5.30
C ASP A 98 2.46 -20.25 -5.09
N THR A 99 2.09 -19.71 -3.94
CA THR A 99 0.69 -19.51 -3.52
C THR A 99 0.44 -18.04 -3.20
N ALA A 100 -0.56 -17.45 -3.85
CA ALA A 100 -1.01 -16.09 -3.58
C ALA A 100 -2.26 -16.09 -2.68
N VAL A 101 -2.21 -15.38 -1.56
CA VAL A 101 -3.33 -15.26 -0.61
C VAL A 101 -4.00 -13.91 -0.78
N PHE A 102 -5.29 -13.90 -1.14
CA PHE A 102 -6.08 -12.68 -1.30
C PHE A 102 -7.12 -12.51 -0.19
N PRO A 103 -7.46 -11.26 0.18
CA PRO A 103 -8.64 -10.99 0.99
C PRO A 103 -9.91 -11.27 0.18
N ALA A 104 -10.91 -11.89 0.80
CA ALA A 104 -12.21 -12.15 0.22
C ALA A 104 -13.36 -11.73 1.14
N ILE A 105 -14.32 -11.02 0.57
CA ILE A 105 -15.65 -10.86 1.16
C ILE A 105 -16.40 -12.19 0.95
N ASN A 106 -17.14 -12.65 1.96
CA ASN A 106 -17.80 -13.96 1.94
C ASN A 106 -18.72 -14.16 0.73
N ASP A 107 -19.43 -13.12 0.30
CA ASP A 107 -20.30 -13.19 -0.87
C ASP A 107 -19.51 -13.41 -2.16
N ASN A 108 -18.40 -12.68 -2.34
CA ASN A 108 -17.50 -12.86 -3.48
C ASN A 108 -16.81 -14.22 -3.45
N PHE A 109 -16.46 -14.73 -2.26
CA PHE A 109 -15.91 -16.06 -2.10
C PHE A 109 -16.88 -17.11 -2.65
N SER A 110 -18.14 -17.09 -2.22
CA SER A 110 -19.14 -18.08 -2.65
C SER A 110 -19.53 -17.92 -4.12
N SER A 111 -19.73 -16.69 -4.59
CA SER A 111 -20.21 -16.43 -5.96
C SER A 111 -19.12 -16.48 -7.02
N ILE A 112 -17.93 -15.95 -6.75
CA ILE A 112 -16.88 -15.81 -7.76
C ILE A 112 -15.88 -16.95 -7.65
N PHE A 113 -15.38 -17.21 -6.44
CA PHE A 113 -14.32 -18.21 -6.28
C PHE A 113 -14.86 -19.64 -6.32
N ILE A 114 -15.95 -19.92 -5.60
CA ILE A 114 -16.56 -21.27 -5.58
C ILE A 114 -17.39 -21.52 -6.83
N ALA A 115 -18.36 -20.65 -7.15
CA ALA A 115 -19.28 -20.90 -8.26
C ALA A 115 -18.68 -20.59 -9.65
N ASP A 116 -18.08 -19.41 -9.85
CA ASP A 116 -17.49 -19.04 -11.15
C ASP A 116 -16.09 -19.62 -11.37
N GLN A 117 -15.42 -20.18 -10.34
CA GLN A 117 -14.04 -20.65 -10.39
C GLN A 117 -13.05 -19.59 -10.91
N GLU A 118 -13.28 -18.35 -10.50
CA GLU A 118 -12.49 -17.19 -10.90
C GLU A 118 -12.17 -16.29 -9.70
N TRP A 119 -11.17 -15.43 -9.88
CA TRP A 119 -10.91 -14.32 -8.98
C TRP A 119 -10.59 -13.05 -9.76
N ARG A 120 -11.49 -12.06 -9.68
CA ARG A 120 -11.51 -10.89 -10.57
C ARG A 120 -11.00 -9.63 -9.88
N TYR A 121 -10.57 -8.65 -10.69
CA TYR A 121 -10.16 -7.30 -10.25
C TYR A 121 -8.93 -7.25 -9.33
N VAL A 122 -8.02 -8.21 -9.46
CA VAL A 122 -6.83 -8.29 -8.62
C VAL A 122 -5.62 -7.65 -9.27
N ARG A 123 -4.72 -7.14 -8.43
CA ARG A 123 -3.39 -6.68 -8.86
C ARG A 123 -2.39 -7.75 -8.48
N VAL A 124 -1.61 -8.19 -9.46
CA VAL A 124 -0.53 -9.15 -9.30
C VAL A 124 0.67 -8.59 -10.05
N ALA A 125 1.84 -8.57 -9.43
CA ALA A 125 3.06 -8.11 -10.09
C ALA A 125 3.34 -8.95 -11.34
N GLU A 126 3.83 -8.32 -12.41
CA GLU A 126 4.15 -9.05 -13.66
C GLU A 126 5.20 -10.15 -13.43
N SER A 127 6.22 -9.87 -12.62
CA SER A 127 7.26 -10.81 -12.21
C SER A 127 6.75 -12.05 -11.47
N ARG A 128 5.56 -11.96 -10.84
CA ARG A 128 4.93 -13.04 -10.07
C ARG A 128 3.93 -13.85 -10.89
N ARG A 129 3.47 -13.36 -12.04
CA ARG A 129 2.42 -14.00 -12.86
C ARG A 129 2.69 -15.49 -13.10
N ASN A 130 3.90 -15.82 -13.53
CA ASN A 130 4.28 -17.19 -13.88
C ASN A 130 4.70 -18.05 -12.67
N LYS A 131 4.80 -17.46 -11.48
CA LYS A 131 5.22 -18.15 -10.26
C LYS A 131 4.05 -18.63 -9.42
N ILE A 132 2.90 -17.95 -9.53
CA ILE A 132 1.70 -18.30 -8.79
C ILE A 132 1.07 -19.53 -9.42
N LYS A 133 1.19 -20.67 -8.73
CA LYS A 133 0.55 -21.94 -9.10
C LYS A 133 -0.76 -22.14 -8.37
N TYR A 134 -0.92 -21.52 -7.21
CA TYR A 134 -2.11 -21.65 -6.37
C TYR A 134 -2.59 -20.28 -5.89
N ILE A 135 -3.90 -20.18 -5.63
CA ILE A 135 -4.46 -19.07 -4.87
C ILE A 135 -5.22 -19.59 -3.66
N ALA A 136 -5.21 -18.81 -2.59
CA ALA A 136 -6.00 -19.04 -1.39
C ALA A 136 -6.70 -17.75 -0.99
N LEU A 137 -7.88 -17.87 -0.36
CA LEU A 137 -8.69 -16.71 0.00
C LEU A 137 -8.91 -16.64 1.50
N TYR A 138 -8.48 -15.54 2.11
CA TYR A 138 -8.81 -15.22 3.50
C TYR A 138 -10.22 -14.64 3.57
N ARG A 139 -11.11 -15.32 4.29
CA ARG A 139 -12.50 -14.91 4.45
C ARG A 139 -12.63 -13.94 5.62
N GLY A 140 -13.29 -12.80 5.39
CA GLY A 140 -13.64 -11.87 6.45
C GLY A 140 -14.62 -12.45 7.47
N ALA A 141 -14.95 -11.64 8.49
CA ALA A 141 -15.94 -12.00 9.50
C ALA A 141 -17.27 -12.43 8.83
N PRO A 142 -17.97 -13.45 9.35
CA PRO A 142 -17.72 -14.13 10.63
C PRO A 142 -16.69 -15.27 10.59
N ILE A 143 -16.17 -15.68 9.42
CA ILE A 143 -15.27 -16.83 9.32
C ILE A 143 -13.84 -16.52 9.76
N SER A 144 -13.31 -15.35 9.37
CA SER A 144 -11.97 -14.88 9.79
C SER A 144 -10.83 -15.89 9.61
N ALA A 145 -10.85 -16.63 8.49
CA ALA A 145 -9.88 -17.68 8.21
C ALA A 145 -9.72 -17.96 6.71
N ILE A 146 -8.60 -18.56 6.33
CA ILE A 146 -8.40 -19.19 5.02
C ILE A 146 -8.96 -20.61 5.10
N THR A 147 -9.86 -20.94 4.17
CA THR A 147 -10.57 -22.23 4.22
C THR A 147 -10.35 -23.08 2.96
N HIS A 148 -10.07 -22.45 1.83
CA HIS A 148 -9.93 -23.13 0.55
C HIS A 148 -8.76 -22.55 -0.22
N TYR A 149 -8.19 -23.37 -1.09
CA TYR A 149 -7.21 -22.98 -2.08
C TYR A 149 -7.60 -23.57 -3.44
N ALA A 150 -7.07 -23.03 -4.52
CA ALA A 150 -7.31 -23.55 -5.86
C ALA A 150 -6.04 -23.45 -6.71
N GLU A 151 -5.89 -24.37 -7.67
CA GLU A 151 -4.80 -24.34 -8.65
C GLU A 151 -5.12 -23.33 -9.75
N VAL A 152 -4.13 -22.52 -10.11
CA VAL A 152 -4.26 -21.49 -11.15
C VAL A 152 -4.15 -22.13 -12.53
N ILE A 153 -5.13 -21.83 -13.38
CA ILE A 153 -5.14 -22.21 -14.80
C ILE A 153 -4.52 -21.08 -15.63
N ASP A 154 -4.95 -19.84 -15.38
CA ASP A 154 -4.53 -18.69 -16.16
C ASP A 154 -4.63 -17.39 -15.34
N VAL A 155 -3.74 -16.43 -15.65
CA VAL A 155 -3.73 -15.09 -15.07
C VAL A 155 -3.75 -14.09 -16.23
N SER A 156 -4.93 -13.60 -16.57
CA SER A 156 -5.16 -12.80 -17.77
C SER A 156 -5.40 -11.32 -17.46
N ASP A 157 -4.99 -10.44 -18.38
CA ASP A 157 -5.23 -9.00 -18.34
C ASP A 157 -6.58 -8.62 -19.00
N GLN A 158 -7.60 -9.49 -18.92
CA GLN A 158 -8.88 -9.39 -19.65
C GLN A 158 -9.75 -8.15 -19.32
N ILE A 159 -9.25 -7.18 -18.55
CA ILE A 159 -9.97 -5.96 -18.21
C ILE A 159 -9.22 -4.74 -18.78
N PRO A 160 -9.25 -4.52 -20.11
CA PRO A 160 -8.51 -3.44 -20.76
C PRO A 160 -8.92 -2.02 -20.30
N GLU A 161 -10.13 -1.85 -19.76
CA GLU A 161 -10.63 -0.55 -19.26
C GLU A 161 -10.23 -0.22 -17.82
N LYS A 162 -9.64 -1.15 -17.05
CA LYS A 162 -9.21 -0.91 -15.67
C LYS A 162 -7.72 -1.18 -15.51
N ASP A 163 -6.97 -0.09 -15.52
CA ASP A 163 -5.52 -0.02 -15.33
C ASP A 163 -5.00 -1.08 -14.32
N ASN A 164 -4.17 -2.00 -14.83
CA ASN A 164 -3.47 -3.07 -14.12
C ASN A 164 -4.32 -4.07 -13.31
N LYS A 165 -5.61 -4.25 -13.61
CA LYS A 165 -6.45 -5.29 -12.98
C LYS A 165 -6.52 -6.56 -13.82
N ARG A 166 -6.40 -7.70 -13.14
CA ARG A 166 -6.34 -9.03 -13.73
C ARG A 166 -7.49 -9.92 -13.27
N VAL A 167 -7.72 -10.97 -14.04
CA VAL A 167 -8.62 -12.08 -13.71
C VAL A 167 -7.80 -13.36 -13.63
N ILE A 168 -7.91 -14.07 -12.51
CA ILE A 168 -7.30 -15.36 -12.29
C ILE A 168 -8.37 -16.43 -12.49
N LYS A 169 -8.13 -17.37 -13.41
CA LYS A 169 -8.96 -18.56 -13.58
C LYS A 169 -8.36 -19.70 -12.80
N VAL A 170 -9.20 -20.44 -12.09
CA VAL A 170 -8.73 -21.54 -11.24
C VAL A 170 -9.46 -22.85 -11.57
N LYS A 171 -8.85 -23.96 -11.16
CA LYS A 171 -9.56 -25.23 -11.04
C LYS A 171 -10.54 -25.19 -9.86
N GLU A 172 -11.33 -26.23 -9.73
CA GLU A 172 -12.27 -26.40 -8.62
C GLU A 172 -11.57 -26.17 -7.26
N PRO A 173 -12.05 -25.22 -6.43
CA PRO A 173 -11.46 -24.94 -5.13
C PRO A 173 -11.53 -26.13 -4.19
N VAL A 174 -10.39 -26.42 -3.55
CA VAL A 174 -10.21 -27.52 -2.62
C VAL A 174 -10.19 -26.99 -1.19
N PRO A 175 -10.95 -27.59 -0.25
CA PRO A 175 -10.88 -27.22 1.16
C PRO A 175 -9.49 -27.56 1.73
N LEU A 176 -8.98 -26.68 2.60
CA LEU A 176 -7.76 -26.96 3.36
C LEU A 176 -8.02 -28.03 4.43
N PRO A 177 -6.99 -28.78 4.85
CA PRO A 177 -7.11 -29.78 5.92
C PRO A 177 -7.62 -29.18 7.25
N HIS A 178 -7.25 -27.93 7.52
CA HIS A 178 -7.73 -27.12 8.64
C HIS A 178 -7.98 -25.69 8.17
N SER A 179 -8.81 -24.95 8.89
CA SER A 179 -8.96 -23.51 8.66
C SER A 179 -7.74 -22.78 9.23
N VAL A 180 -7.15 -21.89 8.45
CA VAL A 180 -6.01 -21.07 8.90
C VAL A 180 -6.54 -19.74 9.42
N GLU A 181 -6.63 -19.62 10.74
CA GLU A 181 -7.19 -18.44 11.41
C GLU A 181 -6.22 -17.26 11.43
N LEU A 182 -6.68 -16.07 11.81
CA LEU A 182 -5.82 -14.88 11.85
C LEU A 182 -4.62 -15.05 12.80
N GLY A 183 -4.84 -15.58 14.01
CA GLY A 183 -3.86 -15.54 15.11
C GLY A 183 -3.86 -14.19 15.84
N ASN A 184 -2.78 -13.90 16.58
CA ASN A 184 -2.62 -12.67 17.36
C ASN A 184 -2.00 -11.52 16.56
N ILE A 185 -2.48 -11.32 15.33
CA ILE A 185 -2.03 -10.26 14.43
C ILE A 185 -3.18 -9.35 14.03
N THR A 186 -2.85 -8.14 13.58
CA THR A 186 -3.89 -7.20 13.15
C THR A 186 -4.55 -7.66 11.85
N VAL A 187 -5.85 -7.42 11.71
CA VAL A 187 -6.62 -7.70 10.47
C VAL A 187 -6.03 -6.98 9.25
N GLN A 188 -5.24 -5.92 9.44
CA GLN A 188 -4.59 -5.21 8.34
C GLN A 188 -3.60 -6.10 7.58
N SER A 189 -2.98 -7.08 8.23
CA SER A 189 -2.02 -8.01 7.63
C SER A 189 -2.66 -8.89 6.55
N VAL A 190 -3.94 -9.25 6.71
CA VAL A 190 -4.69 -10.10 5.77
C VAL A 190 -5.55 -9.30 4.78
N ARG A 191 -5.60 -7.97 4.90
CA ARG A 191 -6.28 -7.08 3.94
C ARG A 191 -5.45 -6.80 2.68
N LYS A 192 -4.19 -7.23 2.67
CA LYS A 192 -3.28 -7.11 1.53
C LYS A 192 -3.03 -8.48 0.90
N LEU A 193 -2.71 -8.48 -0.39
CA LEU A 193 -2.18 -9.66 -1.06
C LEU A 193 -0.81 -9.99 -0.46
N PHE A 194 -0.60 -11.24 -0.09
CA PHE A 194 0.71 -11.77 0.27
C PHE A 194 0.93 -13.14 -0.35
N TYR A 195 2.18 -13.60 -0.40
CA TYR A 195 2.54 -14.88 -1.02
C TYR A 195 3.13 -15.84 0.02
N THR A 196 3.04 -17.13 -0.25
CA THR A 196 3.56 -18.21 0.59
C THR A 196 3.74 -19.49 -0.24
N LYS A 197 4.19 -20.58 0.39
CA LYS A 197 4.18 -21.93 -0.18
C LYS A 197 2.92 -22.68 0.22
N LEU A 198 2.31 -23.41 -0.71
CA LEU A 198 1.10 -24.22 -0.42
C LEU A 198 1.36 -25.21 0.72
N ASN A 199 2.56 -25.79 0.78
CA ASN A 199 2.93 -26.75 1.83
C ASN A 199 2.96 -26.11 3.22
N GLN A 200 3.39 -24.85 3.34
CA GLN A 200 3.37 -24.12 4.61
C GLN A 200 1.93 -23.80 4.99
N LEU A 201 1.12 -23.32 4.04
CA LEU A 201 -0.30 -23.02 4.26
C LEU A 201 -1.09 -24.24 4.77
N LYS A 202 -0.74 -25.45 4.33
CA LYS A 202 -1.35 -26.72 4.78
C LYS A 202 -0.87 -27.21 6.14
N ALA A 203 0.24 -26.66 6.67
CA ALA A 203 0.87 -27.13 7.89
C ALA A 203 0.59 -26.23 9.11
N VAL A 204 0.25 -24.96 8.90
CA VAL A 204 0.08 -23.96 9.97
C VAL A 204 -1.38 -23.74 10.32
N ALA A 205 -1.66 -23.51 11.60
CA ALA A 205 -3.02 -23.24 12.06
C ALA A 205 -3.39 -21.75 11.94
N THR A 206 -2.39 -20.86 11.89
CA THR A 206 -2.61 -19.40 11.89
C THR A 206 -1.83 -18.67 10.81
N VAL A 207 -2.36 -17.53 10.35
CA VAL A 207 -1.66 -16.62 9.43
C VAL A 207 -0.47 -15.96 10.12
N GLU A 208 -0.54 -15.75 11.44
CA GLU A 208 0.58 -15.31 12.26
C GLU A 208 1.82 -16.20 12.06
N GLU A 209 1.69 -17.51 12.29
CA GLU A 209 2.78 -18.48 12.07
C GLU A 209 3.31 -18.42 10.64
N LEU A 210 2.41 -18.31 9.66
CA LEU A 210 2.76 -18.24 8.24
C LEU A 210 3.64 -17.03 7.91
N LEU A 211 3.39 -15.89 8.55
CA LEU A 211 4.15 -14.65 8.32
C LEU A 211 5.52 -14.66 9.03
N TYR A 212 5.64 -15.36 10.17
CA TYR A 212 6.91 -15.51 10.89
C TYR A 212 7.85 -16.55 10.28
N MET A 213 7.36 -17.43 9.40
CA MET A 213 8.18 -18.45 8.71
C MET A 213 8.91 -17.92 7.45
N LYS A 214 8.85 -16.62 7.19
CA LYS A 214 9.42 -15.98 6.00
C LYS A 214 10.85 -15.48 6.21
#